data_AF-A0A072PNP9-F1
#
_entry.id   AF-A0A072PNP9-F1
#
_cell.length_a   1.000
_cell.length_b   1.000
_cell.length_c   1.000
_cell.angle_alpha   90.00
_cell.angle_beta   90.00
_cell.angle_gamma   90.00
#
_symmetry.space_group_name_H-M   'P 1'
#
loop_
_entity.id
_entity.type
_entity.pdbx_description
1 polymer ?
#
loop_
_entity_poly.entity_id
_entity_poly.type
_entity_poly.pdbx_seq_one_letter_code
_entity_poly.pdbx_strand_id
1 'polypeptide(L)'
;MANWAQNKEMNVDAVIQQGCRIKKKKDYNKPMIGYDHSYSSRLNDLNIFSDFRRLLWFTGVHFRRCFSSSVWERDDWGLHCRGKKLRVGLRALSNMHSKISAGLAEICNGESDNGQALLRTALKVNESVVATQHHRQIPNLLAIMTLLRTDGRDRDYNTLTNPLSAHALEYLPSCDPRREVIPVLPRLPMDKEGGLYIAFDSFCRHAWMSAVDGDPLKAYYSYNQASFTSFYAGEFYNFFRKKQTHETQQTPRNADQGLGEESHEAFMI
;
A
#
# COMPACT_ATOMS: atom_id res chain seq x y z
N MET A 1 -45.83 13.89 8.10
CA MET A 1 -45.70 13.18 6.81
C MET A 1 -45.61 14.22 5.71
N ALA A 2 -44.41 14.47 5.18
CA ALA A 2 -44.19 15.42 4.09
C ALA A 2 -43.07 14.90 3.17
N ASN A 3 -43.42 14.78 1.89
CA ASN A 3 -42.58 14.33 0.77
C ASN A 3 -41.42 15.30 0.52
N TRP A 4 -40.18 14.77 0.55
CA TRP A 4 -39.01 15.39 -0.08
C TRP A 4 -38.37 14.38 -1.03
N ALA A 5 -38.89 14.33 -2.25
CA ALA A 5 -38.24 13.68 -3.37
C ALA A 5 -38.34 14.63 -4.58
N GLN A 6 -37.34 15.50 -4.72
CA GLN A 6 -37.01 16.10 -6.00
C GLN A 6 -35.59 15.67 -6.35
N ASN A 7 -35.53 14.67 -7.23
CA ASN A 7 -34.33 14.31 -7.98
C ASN A 7 -33.85 15.54 -8.76
N LYS A 8 -32.73 16.12 -8.35
CA LYS A 8 -31.87 16.84 -9.28
C LYS A 8 -30.95 15.81 -9.91
N GLU A 9 -31.19 15.50 -11.17
CA GLU A 9 -30.22 14.79 -12.02
C GLU A 9 -28.89 15.53 -11.93
N MET A 10 -27.91 14.86 -11.34
CA MET A 10 -26.57 15.38 -11.19
C MET A 10 -25.87 15.19 -12.53
N ASN A 11 -25.72 16.27 -13.30
CA ASN A 11 -25.02 16.26 -14.57
C ASN A 11 -23.56 15.86 -14.34
N VAL A 12 -23.23 14.63 -14.74
CA VAL A 12 -21.92 13.99 -14.52
C VAL A 12 -20.79 14.78 -15.19
N ASP A 13 -21.06 15.47 -16.31
CA ASP A 13 -20.07 16.30 -16.98
C ASP A 13 -19.73 17.57 -16.18
N ALA A 14 -20.69 18.10 -15.41
CA ALA A 14 -20.45 19.26 -14.55
C ALA A 14 -19.57 18.90 -13.33
N VAL A 15 -19.75 17.71 -12.75
CA VAL A 15 -18.92 17.21 -11.64
C VAL A 15 -17.49 16.90 -12.10
N ILE A 16 -17.34 16.31 -13.30
CA ILE A 16 -16.04 16.09 -13.94
C ILE A 16 -15.33 17.42 -14.24
N GLN A 17 -16.06 18.45 -14.69
CA GLN A 17 -15.47 19.78 -14.95
C GLN A 17 -15.12 20.55 -13.68
N GLN A 18 -15.86 20.36 -12.57
CA GLN A 18 -15.62 21.08 -11.32
C GLN A 18 -14.41 20.51 -10.55
N GLY A 19 -14.15 19.21 -10.64
CA GLY A 19 -12.92 18.58 -10.15
C GLY A 19 -11.66 18.93 -10.97
N CYS A 20 -11.83 19.33 -12.24
CA CYS A 20 -10.74 19.73 -13.14
C CYS A 20 -10.35 21.22 -13.06
N ARG A 21 -10.93 22.00 -12.14
CA ARG A 21 -10.56 23.42 -11.93
C ARG A 21 -9.47 23.61 -10.87
N ILE A 22 -8.39 22.81 -10.95
CA ILE A 22 -7.08 23.26 -10.49
C ILE A 22 -6.37 23.85 -11.71
N LYS A 23 -6.47 25.19 -11.86
CA LYS A 23 -5.75 25.91 -12.91
C LYS A 23 -4.25 25.87 -12.62
N LYS A 24 -3.50 25.17 -13.46
CA LYS A 24 -2.41 25.76 -14.28
C LYS A 24 -2.20 24.86 -15.51
N LYS A 25 -2.22 25.50 -16.69
CA LYS A 25 -2.02 24.90 -18.02
C LYS A 25 -0.81 23.95 -18.01
N LYS A 26 -1.03 22.65 -18.26
CA LYS A 26 0.02 21.77 -18.78
C LYS A 26 -0.08 21.80 -20.30
N ASP A 27 1.00 22.19 -20.95
CA ASP A 27 1.20 21.99 -22.38
C ASP A 27 0.99 20.50 -22.72
N TYR A 28 -0.03 20.21 -23.51
CA TYR A 28 -0.31 18.86 -24.01
C TYR A 28 0.62 18.43 -25.16
N ASN A 29 1.63 19.24 -25.49
CA ASN A 29 2.67 18.93 -26.47
C ASN A 29 4.01 18.52 -25.82
N LYS A 30 4.03 18.16 -24.54
CA LYS A 30 5.22 17.55 -23.95
C LYS A 30 5.30 16.10 -24.46
N PRO A 31 6.37 15.70 -25.17
CA PRO A 31 6.52 14.31 -25.60
C PRO A 31 6.39 13.39 -24.39
N MET A 32 5.78 12.22 -24.60
CA MET A 32 5.76 11.12 -23.63
C MET A 32 7.13 11.07 -22.94
N ILE A 33 7.13 11.25 -21.62
CA ILE A 33 8.32 11.16 -20.78
C ILE A 33 9.07 9.92 -21.25
N GLY A 34 10.26 10.13 -21.81
CA GLY A 34 11.13 9.03 -22.20
C GLY A 34 11.26 8.12 -21.00
N TYR A 35 10.94 6.84 -21.17
CA TYR A 35 11.31 5.83 -20.19
C TYR A 35 12.81 5.98 -19.99
N ASP A 36 13.22 6.50 -18.84
CA ASP A 36 14.63 6.59 -18.51
C ASP A 36 15.17 5.15 -18.50
N HIS A 37 16.03 4.85 -19.46
CA HIS A 37 16.70 3.56 -19.57
C HIS A 37 17.67 3.30 -18.39
N SER A 38 17.80 4.23 -17.44
CA SER A 38 18.58 4.05 -16.20
C SER A 38 18.07 2.91 -15.29
N TYR A 39 16.83 2.43 -15.46
CA TYR A 39 16.35 1.24 -14.77
C TYR A 39 17.13 -0.03 -15.13
N SER A 40 17.43 -0.19 -16.43
CA SER A 40 18.21 -1.32 -16.94
C SER A 40 19.65 -1.28 -16.40
N SER A 41 20.24 -0.08 -16.29
CA SER A 41 21.61 0.06 -15.81
C SER A 41 21.77 -0.17 -14.30
N ARG A 42 20.75 0.07 -13.47
CA ARG A 42 20.79 -0.23 -12.03
C ARG A 42 20.62 -1.71 -11.70
N LEU A 43 19.85 -2.45 -12.49
CA LEU A 43 19.78 -3.91 -12.36
C LEU A 43 21.04 -4.62 -12.89
N ASN A 44 21.88 -3.92 -13.66
CA ASN A 44 23.22 -4.39 -14.02
C ASN A 44 24.21 -4.29 -12.84
N ASP A 45 23.86 -3.57 -11.77
CA ASP A 45 24.60 -3.64 -10.51
C ASP A 45 24.26 -4.96 -9.80
N LEU A 46 25.24 -5.86 -9.75
CA LEU A 46 25.10 -7.19 -9.16
C LEU A 46 24.70 -7.16 -7.68
N ASN A 47 25.10 -6.14 -6.93
CA ASN A 47 24.75 -6.02 -5.51
C ASN A 47 23.28 -5.64 -5.34
N ILE A 48 22.81 -4.65 -6.12
CA ILE A 48 21.41 -4.22 -6.12
C ILE A 48 20.51 -5.37 -6.57
N PHE A 49 20.87 -6.04 -7.65
CA PHE A 49 20.13 -7.19 -8.15
C PHE A 49 20.08 -8.34 -7.14
N SER A 50 21.19 -8.62 -6.46
CA SER A 50 21.26 -9.62 -5.39
C SER A 50 20.32 -9.29 -4.23
N ASP A 51 20.34 -8.05 -3.73
CA ASP A 51 19.47 -7.63 -2.63
C ASP A 51 17.99 -7.65 -3.04
N PHE A 52 17.66 -7.24 -4.27
CA PHE A 52 16.28 -7.32 -4.76
C PHE A 52 15.81 -8.77 -4.93
N ARG A 53 16.66 -9.67 -5.45
CA ARG A 53 16.35 -11.11 -5.51
C ARG A 53 16.14 -11.71 -4.13
N ARG A 54 16.97 -11.31 -3.15
CA ARG A 54 16.84 -11.73 -1.76
C ARG A 54 15.49 -11.28 -1.18
N LEU A 55 15.11 -10.03 -1.41
CA LEU A 55 13.79 -9.49 -1.05
C LEU A 55 12.66 -10.35 -1.64
N LEU A 56 12.68 -10.62 -2.95
CA LEU A 56 11.65 -11.43 -3.62
C LEU A 56 11.59 -12.86 -3.07
N TRP A 57 12.75 -13.51 -2.91
CA TRP A 57 12.83 -14.89 -2.45
C TRP A 57 12.25 -15.06 -1.03
N PHE A 58 12.74 -14.29 -0.07
CA PHE A 58 12.29 -14.42 1.31
C PHE A 58 10.86 -13.92 1.51
N THR A 59 10.40 -12.93 0.74
CA THR A 59 8.97 -12.55 0.71
C THR A 59 8.13 -13.72 0.20
N GLY A 60 8.55 -14.41 -0.86
CA GLY A 60 7.87 -15.61 -1.33
C GLY A 60 7.83 -16.74 -0.29
N VAL A 61 8.93 -16.95 0.45
CA VAL A 61 8.96 -17.90 1.58
C VAL A 61 7.99 -17.48 2.68
N HIS A 62 7.95 -16.19 3.04
CA HIS A 62 7.03 -15.64 4.02
C HIS A 62 5.57 -15.91 3.63
N PHE A 63 5.21 -15.61 2.38
CA PHE A 63 3.87 -15.85 1.86
C PHE A 63 3.49 -17.33 1.97
N ARG A 64 4.32 -18.23 1.44
CA ARG A 64 4.05 -19.68 1.52
C ARG A 64 3.88 -20.15 2.95
N ARG A 65 4.76 -19.71 3.86
CA ARG A 65 4.69 -20.07 5.28
C ARG A 65 3.38 -19.61 5.89
N CYS A 66 3.01 -18.34 5.75
CA CYS A 66 1.79 -17.79 6.33
C CYS A 66 0.51 -18.43 5.79
N PHE A 67 0.45 -18.78 4.49
CA PHE A 67 -0.66 -19.56 3.95
C PHE A 67 -0.68 -20.99 4.51
N SER A 68 0.47 -21.69 4.53
CA SER A 68 0.54 -23.07 5.03
C SER A 68 0.22 -23.23 6.51
N SER A 69 0.47 -22.19 7.31
CA SER A 69 0.19 -22.17 8.74
C SER A 69 -1.11 -21.44 9.09
N SER A 70 -1.98 -21.17 8.10
CA SER A 70 -3.25 -20.48 8.27
C SER A 70 -3.17 -19.15 9.04
N VAL A 71 -2.04 -18.45 8.95
CA VAL A 71 -1.91 -17.11 9.54
C VAL A 71 -2.85 -16.16 8.81
N TRP A 72 -2.93 -16.29 7.49
CA TRP A 72 -3.83 -15.52 6.63
C TRP A 72 -5.07 -16.33 6.29
N GLU A 73 -5.81 -16.77 7.29
CA GLU A 73 -7.07 -17.50 7.11
C GLU A 73 -8.21 -16.61 6.58
N ARG A 74 -9.24 -17.27 6.02
CA ARG A 74 -10.49 -16.64 5.56
C ARG A 74 -11.46 -16.46 6.73
N ASP A 75 -12.22 -15.37 6.70
CA ASP A 75 -13.42 -15.20 7.53
C ASP A 75 -14.65 -15.91 6.91
N ASP A 76 -15.80 -15.77 7.58
CA ASP A 76 -17.07 -16.36 7.16
C ASP A 76 -17.56 -15.84 5.78
N TRP A 77 -17.06 -14.69 5.35
CA TRP A 77 -17.37 -14.08 4.05
C TRP A 77 -16.35 -14.49 2.97
N GLY A 78 -15.32 -15.25 3.32
CA GLY A 78 -14.26 -15.68 2.43
C GLY A 78 -13.18 -14.62 2.19
N LEU A 79 -13.09 -13.57 3.00
CA LEU A 79 -11.98 -12.61 2.95
C LEU A 79 -10.85 -13.04 3.87
N HIS A 80 -9.62 -12.87 3.39
CA HIS A 80 -8.45 -13.21 4.17
C HIS A 80 -7.94 -12.04 5.03
N CYS A 81 -7.14 -12.40 6.05
CA CYS A 81 -6.39 -11.47 6.90
C CYS A 81 -7.24 -10.57 7.81
N ARG A 82 -8.49 -10.93 8.09
CA ARG A 82 -9.39 -10.17 8.97
C ARG A 82 -9.36 -10.58 10.44
N GLY A 83 -8.54 -11.57 10.81
CA GLY A 83 -8.36 -11.95 12.21
C GLY A 83 -7.91 -10.78 13.10
N LYS A 84 -8.39 -10.72 14.35
CA LYS A 84 -8.17 -9.59 15.29
C LYS A 84 -6.71 -9.11 15.35
N LYS A 85 -5.74 -10.03 15.44
CA LYS A 85 -4.30 -9.71 15.48
C LYS A 85 -3.81 -9.02 14.20
N LEU A 86 -4.25 -9.51 13.04
CA LEU A 86 -3.87 -8.96 11.74
C LEU A 86 -4.48 -7.58 11.51
N ARG A 87 -5.74 -7.36 11.94
CA ARG A 87 -6.37 -6.02 11.90
C ARG A 87 -5.61 -5.00 12.74
N VAL A 88 -5.18 -5.38 13.95
CA VAL A 88 -4.36 -4.50 14.81
C VAL A 88 -3.03 -4.16 14.11
N GLY A 89 -2.37 -5.16 13.53
CA GLY A 89 -1.14 -4.97 12.76
C GLY A 89 -1.33 -4.07 11.54
N LEU A 90 -2.41 -4.26 10.78
CA LEU A 90 -2.75 -3.43 9.64
C LEU A 90 -3.04 -1.99 10.07
N ARG A 91 -3.80 -1.78 11.14
CA ARG A 91 -4.06 -0.45 11.69
C ARG A 91 -2.77 0.27 12.08
N ALA A 92 -1.81 -0.43 12.70
CA ALA A 92 -0.50 0.15 13.02
C ALA A 92 0.25 0.62 11.75
N LEU A 93 0.29 -0.22 10.71
CA LEU A 93 0.89 0.12 9.41
C LEU A 93 0.20 1.30 8.74
N SER A 94 -1.14 1.30 8.67
CA SER A 94 -1.92 2.37 8.07
C SER A 94 -1.75 3.69 8.82
N ASN A 95 -1.76 3.65 10.15
CA ASN A 95 -1.54 4.83 10.99
C ASN A 95 -0.14 5.43 10.78
N MET A 96 0.89 4.58 10.69
CA MET A 96 2.25 5.02 10.35
C MET A 96 2.29 5.71 8.97
N HIS A 97 1.75 5.07 7.93
CA HIS A 97 1.72 5.61 6.57
C HIS A 97 0.96 6.94 6.50
N SER A 98 -0.24 7.02 7.10
CA SER A 98 -1.08 8.22 7.07
C SER A 98 -0.43 9.39 7.82
N LYS A 99 0.18 9.15 8.99
CA LYS A 99 0.90 10.21 9.72
C LYS A 99 2.13 10.70 8.98
N ILE A 100 2.86 9.81 8.30
CA ILE A 100 3.99 10.23 7.47
C ILE A 100 3.49 11.08 6.32
N SER A 101 2.50 10.60 5.56
CA SER A 101 1.93 11.34 4.43
C SER A 101 1.40 12.72 4.85
N ALA A 102 0.65 12.78 5.95
CA ALA A 102 0.15 14.04 6.51
C ALA A 102 1.30 14.95 6.98
N GLY A 103 2.29 14.39 7.69
CA GLY A 103 3.44 15.16 8.16
C GLY A 103 4.25 15.80 7.03
N LEU A 104 4.46 15.06 5.93
CA LEU A 104 5.11 15.59 4.72
C LEU A 104 4.28 16.69 4.06
N ALA A 105 2.95 16.53 4.00
CA ALA A 105 2.05 17.54 3.45
C ALA A 105 2.06 18.84 4.28
N GLU A 106 2.01 18.75 5.61
CA GLU A 106 2.11 19.90 6.53
C GLU A 106 3.43 20.66 6.35
N ILE A 107 4.56 19.93 6.25
CA ILE A 107 5.88 20.53 5.98
C ILE A 107 5.88 21.27 4.64
N CYS A 108 5.33 20.65 3.58
CA CYS A 108 5.20 21.28 2.27
C CYS A 108 4.35 22.57 2.31
N ASN A 109 3.36 22.62 3.21
CA ASN A 109 2.49 23.78 3.39
C ASN A 109 3.06 24.86 4.32
N GLY A 110 4.27 24.67 4.87
CA GLY A 110 4.94 25.61 5.77
C GLY A 110 4.70 25.35 7.26
N GLU A 111 3.86 24.39 7.62
CA GLU A 111 3.51 24.01 9.00
C GLU A 111 4.52 22.99 9.57
N SER A 112 5.80 23.39 9.60
CA SER A 112 6.92 22.48 9.90
C SER A 112 6.80 21.81 11.27
N ASP A 113 6.44 22.54 12.33
CA ASP A 113 6.39 22.00 13.69
C ASP A 113 5.32 20.90 13.84
N ASN A 114 4.14 21.12 13.26
CA ASN A 114 3.06 20.13 13.24
C ASN A 114 3.47 18.91 12.41
N GLY A 115 4.03 19.13 11.23
CA GLY A 115 4.52 18.05 10.39
C GLY A 115 5.63 17.22 11.04
N GLN A 116 6.59 17.85 11.73
CA GLN A 116 7.60 17.15 12.52
C GLN A 116 6.99 16.35 13.68
N ALA A 117 5.96 16.88 14.35
CA ALA A 117 5.28 16.15 15.43
C ALA A 117 4.59 14.88 14.90
N LEU A 118 3.96 14.96 13.73
CA LEU A 118 3.35 13.80 13.06
C LEU A 118 4.40 12.76 12.67
N LEU A 119 5.50 13.17 12.04
CA LEU A 119 6.60 12.27 11.67
C LEU A 119 7.18 11.56 12.90
N ARG A 120 7.53 12.30 13.97
CA ARG A 120 8.05 11.72 15.22
C ARG A 120 7.08 10.72 15.83
N THR A 121 5.79 10.97 15.75
CA THR A 121 4.77 10.06 16.29
C THR A 121 4.66 8.79 15.45
N ALA A 122 4.72 8.92 14.12
CA ALA A 122 4.69 7.77 13.21
C ALA A 122 5.90 6.85 13.41
N LEU A 123 7.08 7.43 13.59
CA LEU A 123 8.34 6.68 13.70
C LEU A 123 8.52 5.94 15.04
N LYS A 124 7.62 6.12 16.01
CA LYS A 124 7.68 5.44 17.32
C LYS A 124 7.05 4.05 17.31
N VAL A 125 6.29 3.66 16.28
CA VAL A 125 5.54 2.39 16.27
C VAL A 125 6.29 1.24 15.55
N ASN A 126 7.62 1.33 15.47
CA ASN A 126 8.46 0.37 14.73
C ASN A 126 8.35 -1.06 15.27
N GLU A 127 8.31 -1.24 16.60
CA GLU A 127 8.19 -2.56 17.22
C GLU A 127 6.89 -3.28 16.80
N SER A 128 5.75 -2.59 16.91
CA SER A 128 4.45 -3.17 16.53
C SER A 128 4.36 -3.44 15.02
N VAL A 129 5.01 -2.59 14.22
CA VAL A 129 5.14 -2.75 12.77
C VAL A 129 6.06 -3.92 12.40
N VAL A 130 7.10 -4.25 13.16
CA VAL A 130 7.93 -5.44 12.93
C VAL A 130 7.21 -6.72 13.35
N ALA A 131 6.47 -6.67 14.47
CA ALA A 131 5.78 -7.83 15.02
C ALA A 131 4.62 -8.32 14.14
N THR A 132 3.96 -7.44 13.38
CA THR A 132 2.82 -7.82 12.53
C THR A 132 3.23 -8.79 11.42
N GLN A 133 2.46 -9.87 11.24
CA GLN A 133 2.61 -10.84 10.15
C GLN A 133 1.71 -10.54 8.95
N HIS A 134 1.23 -9.30 8.82
CA HIS A 134 0.29 -8.94 7.77
C HIS A 134 0.97 -8.95 6.39
N HIS A 135 0.30 -9.47 5.35
CA HIS A 135 0.86 -9.59 3.98
C HIS A 135 1.27 -8.25 3.36
N ARG A 136 0.67 -7.15 3.83
CA ARG A 136 1.01 -5.78 3.45
C ARG A 136 2.22 -5.18 4.18
N GLN A 137 2.81 -5.86 5.16
CA GLN A 137 3.88 -5.31 6.01
C GLN A 137 5.07 -4.81 5.17
N ILE A 138 5.72 -5.72 4.44
CA ILE A 138 6.91 -5.43 3.64
C ILE A 138 6.63 -4.40 2.53
N PRO A 139 5.57 -4.54 1.70
CA PRO A 139 5.31 -3.54 0.66
C PRO A 139 4.95 -2.16 1.26
N ASN A 140 4.22 -2.08 2.38
CA ASN A 140 3.92 -0.80 3.00
C ASN A 140 5.18 -0.14 3.62
N LEU A 141 6.07 -0.92 4.23
CA LEU A 141 7.37 -0.41 4.70
C LEU A 141 8.18 0.18 3.55
N LEU A 142 8.25 -0.55 2.42
CA LEU A 142 8.96 -0.09 1.23
C LEU A 142 8.33 1.18 0.64
N ALA A 143 7.00 1.28 0.62
CA ALA A 143 6.29 2.49 0.20
C ALA A 143 6.64 3.70 1.08
N ILE A 144 6.60 3.53 2.40
CA ILE A 144 6.95 4.59 3.37
C ILE A 144 8.40 5.04 3.18
N MET A 145 9.32 4.08 3.04
CA MET A 145 10.74 4.34 2.80
C MET A 145 10.96 5.10 1.49
N THR A 146 10.20 4.75 0.44
CA THR A 146 10.19 5.47 -0.83
C THR A 146 9.72 6.92 -0.63
N LEU A 147 8.58 7.14 0.02
CA LEU A 147 8.04 8.48 0.30
C LEU A 147 9.07 9.40 0.97
N LEU A 148 9.69 8.92 2.07
CA LEU A 148 10.70 9.69 2.81
C LEU A 148 11.93 10.02 1.96
N ARG A 149 12.41 9.08 1.13
CA ARG A 149 13.54 9.35 0.22
C ARG A 149 13.19 10.32 -0.89
N THR A 150 12.01 10.17 -1.50
CA THR A 150 11.56 11.05 -2.57
C THR A 150 11.37 12.49 -2.10
N ASP A 151 11.01 12.68 -0.84
CA ASP A 151 10.87 14.00 -0.21
C ASP A 151 12.21 14.54 0.35
N GLY A 152 13.32 13.81 0.21
CA GLY A 152 14.64 14.24 0.69
C GLY A 152 14.80 14.17 2.22
N ARG A 153 13.98 13.36 2.90
CA ARG A 153 13.95 13.23 4.36
C ARG A 153 14.91 12.15 4.87
N ASP A 154 16.18 12.25 4.50
CA ASP A 154 17.19 11.22 4.82
C ASP A 154 17.34 10.96 6.33
N ARG A 155 17.19 12.00 7.16
CA ARG A 155 17.22 11.85 8.62
C ARG A 155 16.06 11.00 9.13
N ASP A 156 14.84 11.27 8.66
CA ASP A 156 13.63 10.54 9.07
C ASP A 156 13.65 9.11 8.51
N TYR A 157 14.15 8.94 7.29
CA TYR A 157 14.44 7.63 6.71
C TYR A 157 15.36 6.82 7.62
N ASN A 158 16.50 7.35 8.04
CA ASN A 158 17.43 6.64 8.91
C ASN A 158 16.83 6.37 10.31
N THR A 159 15.99 7.29 10.79
CA THR A 159 15.26 7.15 12.06
C THR A 159 14.21 6.03 11.99
N LEU A 160 13.67 5.75 10.80
CA LEU A 160 12.81 4.60 10.54
C LEU A 160 13.61 3.31 10.41
N THR A 161 14.64 3.28 9.57
CA THR A 161 15.28 2.04 9.13
C THR A 161 16.15 1.37 10.18
N ASN A 162 16.85 2.15 11.01
CA ASN A 162 17.76 1.60 12.00
C ASN A 162 16.99 0.81 13.09
N PRO A 163 15.93 1.37 13.71
CA PRO A 163 15.13 0.60 14.67
C PRO A 163 14.39 -0.57 14.03
N LEU A 164 13.85 -0.44 12.81
CA LEU A 164 13.20 -1.56 12.13
C LEU A 164 14.15 -2.76 11.98
N SER A 165 15.40 -2.49 11.56
CA SER A 165 16.41 -3.54 11.39
C SER A 165 16.80 -4.17 12.72
N ALA A 166 17.01 -3.34 13.76
CA ALA A 166 17.34 -3.82 15.10
C ALA A 166 16.23 -4.70 15.69
N HIS A 167 14.98 -4.21 15.66
CA HIS A 167 13.82 -4.94 16.16
C HIS A 167 13.56 -6.23 15.37
N ALA A 168 13.81 -6.26 14.06
CA ALA A 168 13.70 -7.48 13.28
C ALA A 168 14.69 -8.55 13.74
N LEU A 169 15.92 -8.17 14.09
CA LEU A 169 16.94 -9.10 14.58
C LEU A 169 16.68 -9.53 16.03
N GLU A 170 16.11 -8.65 16.85
CA GLU A 170 15.84 -8.88 18.27
C GLU A 170 14.58 -9.74 18.48
N TYR A 171 13.46 -9.40 17.83
CA TYR A 171 12.15 -9.96 18.16
C TYR A 171 11.66 -11.06 17.21
N LEU A 172 12.18 -11.12 15.98
CA LEU A 172 11.74 -12.17 15.05
C LEU A 172 12.51 -13.47 15.30
N PRO A 173 11.82 -14.62 15.28
CA PRO A 173 12.48 -15.93 15.35
C PRO A 173 13.59 -16.06 14.30
N SER A 174 14.65 -16.82 14.61
CA SER A 174 15.77 -17.04 13.68
C SER A 174 15.35 -17.66 12.34
N CYS A 175 14.25 -18.43 12.33
CA CYS A 175 13.69 -19.03 11.11
C CYS A 175 12.65 -18.15 10.41
N ASP A 176 12.37 -16.95 10.91
CA ASP A 176 11.39 -16.05 10.29
C ASP A 176 12.02 -15.35 9.06
N PRO A 177 11.48 -15.54 7.84
CA PRO A 177 12.05 -14.94 6.63
C PRO A 177 12.08 -13.41 6.68
N ARG A 178 11.22 -12.77 7.48
CA ARG A 178 11.21 -11.31 7.63
C ARG A 178 12.47 -10.78 8.33
N ARG A 179 13.11 -11.61 9.16
CA ARG A 179 14.41 -11.30 9.80
C ARG A 179 15.52 -11.08 8.78
N GLU A 180 15.39 -11.70 7.62
CA GLU A 180 16.33 -11.57 6.49
C GLU A 180 15.98 -10.43 5.54
N VAL A 181 14.71 -10.01 5.49
CA VAL A 181 14.22 -9.01 4.53
C VAL A 181 14.24 -7.61 5.09
N ILE A 182 13.72 -7.41 6.30
CA ILE A 182 13.57 -6.06 6.89
C ILE A 182 14.92 -5.31 6.94
N PRO A 183 16.04 -5.92 7.36
CA PRO A 183 17.35 -5.25 7.36
C PRO A 183 17.92 -4.95 5.96
N VAL A 184 17.38 -5.57 4.91
CA VAL A 184 17.84 -5.38 3.51
C VAL A 184 17.11 -4.23 2.84
N LEU A 185 15.87 -3.93 3.25
CA LEU A 185 15.08 -2.83 2.68
C LEU A 185 15.85 -1.50 2.56
N PRO A 186 16.68 -1.08 3.53
CA PRO A 186 17.40 0.19 3.45
C PRO A 186 18.51 0.23 2.39
N ARG A 187 18.95 -0.94 1.91
CA ARG A 187 20.02 -1.08 0.90
C ARG A 187 19.50 -1.04 -0.52
N LEU A 188 18.19 -1.17 -0.70
CA LEU A 188 17.56 -1.11 -2.02
C LEU A 188 17.59 0.33 -2.54
N PRO A 189 17.84 0.53 -3.84
CA PRO A 189 17.75 1.85 -4.42
C PRO A 189 16.29 2.32 -4.39
N MET A 190 16.02 3.36 -3.61
CA MET A 190 14.74 4.07 -3.68
C MET A 190 14.86 5.09 -4.81
N ASP A 191 14.42 4.70 -6.00
CA ASP A 191 14.34 5.61 -7.14
C ASP A 191 13.23 6.66 -6.92
N LYS A 192 13.29 7.77 -7.68
CA LYS A 192 12.34 8.86 -7.52
C LYS A 192 10.97 8.53 -8.11
N GLU A 193 10.94 7.61 -9.07
CA GLU A 193 9.73 7.23 -9.79
C GLU A 193 8.99 6.06 -9.13
N GLY A 194 9.54 5.47 -8.07
CA GLY A 194 8.98 4.34 -7.33
C GLY A 194 9.02 2.99 -8.06
N GLY A 195 9.84 2.83 -9.11
CA GLY A 195 9.82 1.67 -9.99
C GLY A 195 10.13 0.36 -9.26
N LEU A 196 11.13 0.34 -8.37
CA LEU A 196 11.43 -0.84 -7.55
C LEU A 196 10.27 -1.22 -6.63
N TYR A 197 9.66 -0.22 -5.97
CA TYR A 197 8.50 -0.43 -5.12
C TYR A 197 7.32 -1.01 -5.91
N ILE A 198 7.02 -0.45 -7.09
CA ILE A 198 5.94 -0.93 -7.96
C ILE A 198 6.19 -2.38 -8.38
N ALA A 199 7.40 -2.71 -8.83
CA ALA A 199 7.75 -4.07 -9.22
C ALA A 199 7.58 -5.06 -8.06
N PHE A 200 7.99 -4.65 -6.85
CA PHE A 200 7.83 -5.47 -5.65
C PHE A 200 6.37 -5.63 -5.21
N ASP A 201 5.55 -4.57 -5.21
CA ASP A 201 4.12 -4.67 -4.89
C ASP A 201 3.38 -5.51 -5.94
N SER A 202 3.75 -5.43 -7.21
CA SER A 202 3.23 -6.32 -8.27
C SER A 202 3.56 -7.78 -8.00
N PHE A 203 4.78 -8.10 -7.58
CA PHE A 203 5.14 -9.46 -7.15
C PHE A 203 4.31 -9.92 -5.95
N CYS A 204 4.13 -9.08 -4.93
CA CYS A 204 3.34 -9.40 -3.75
C CYS A 204 1.86 -9.66 -4.10
N ARG A 205 1.28 -8.84 -4.99
CA ARG A 205 -0.07 -9.05 -5.55
C ARG A 205 -0.15 -10.41 -6.25
N HIS A 206 0.80 -10.70 -7.14
CA HIS A 206 0.80 -11.96 -7.86
C HIS A 206 0.89 -13.16 -6.90
N ALA A 207 1.84 -13.16 -5.97
CA ALA A 207 2.00 -14.21 -4.97
C ALA A 207 0.75 -14.42 -4.12
N TRP A 208 0.07 -13.33 -3.75
CA TRP A 208 -1.21 -13.38 -3.05
C TRP A 208 -2.30 -14.04 -3.90
N MET A 209 -2.52 -13.53 -5.11
CA MET A 209 -3.57 -14.00 -6.00
C MET A 209 -3.38 -15.46 -6.42
N SER A 210 -2.13 -15.90 -6.61
CA SER A 210 -1.82 -17.29 -6.92
C SER A 210 -2.08 -18.26 -5.75
N ALA A 211 -2.05 -17.76 -4.51
CA ALA A 211 -2.27 -18.58 -3.32
C ALA A 211 -3.73 -18.58 -2.84
N VAL A 212 -4.44 -17.48 -3.08
CA VAL A 212 -5.88 -17.36 -2.77
C VAL A 212 -6.68 -17.94 -3.94
N ASP A 213 -7.02 -19.22 -3.85
CA ASP A 213 -7.89 -19.90 -4.82
C ASP A 213 -9.35 -19.44 -4.69
N GLY A 214 -10.05 -19.18 -5.81
CA GLY A 214 -11.47 -18.81 -5.83
C GLY A 214 -11.78 -17.42 -6.40
N ASP A 215 -12.73 -16.71 -5.78
CA ASP A 215 -13.32 -15.45 -6.28
C ASP A 215 -12.26 -14.34 -6.42
N PRO A 216 -11.90 -13.91 -7.66
CA PRO A 216 -10.89 -12.89 -7.90
C PRO A 216 -11.19 -11.55 -7.22
N LEU A 217 -12.47 -11.24 -7.03
CA LEU A 217 -12.91 -10.03 -6.36
C LEU A 217 -12.52 -10.08 -4.88
N LYS A 218 -12.85 -11.17 -4.19
CA LYS A 218 -12.51 -11.37 -2.77
C LYS A 218 -11.00 -11.42 -2.57
N ALA A 219 -10.27 -12.05 -3.48
CA ALA A 219 -8.81 -12.04 -3.45
C ALA A 219 -8.26 -10.61 -3.56
N TYR A 220 -8.82 -9.77 -4.43
CA TYR A 220 -8.47 -8.37 -4.58
C TYR A 220 -8.80 -7.53 -3.34
N TYR A 221 -10.01 -7.67 -2.78
CA TYR A 221 -10.39 -7.01 -1.53
C TYR A 221 -9.48 -7.43 -0.39
N SER A 222 -9.18 -8.72 -0.28
CA SER A 222 -8.31 -9.23 0.77
C SER A 222 -6.85 -8.78 0.58
N TYR A 223 -6.38 -8.55 -0.64
CA TYR A 223 -5.04 -8.00 -0.82
C TYR A 223 -4.97 -6.54 -0.40
N ASN A 224 -5.83 -5.70 -1.00
CA ASN A 224 -5.75 -4.25 -0.80
C ASN A 224 -6.30 -3.81 0.56
N GLN A 225 -7.10 -4.67 1.20
CA GLN A 225 -7.80 -4.43 2.46
C GLN A 225 -8.64 -3.15 2.45
N ALA A 226 -8.88 -2.59 1.26
CA ALA A 226 -9.50 -1.31 0.94
C ALA A 226 -10.86 -1.53 0.27
N SER A 227 -11.87 -0.79 0.75
CA SER A 227 -13.00 -0.41 -0.08
C SER A 227 -12.46 0.57 -1.13
N PHE A 228 -12.02 0.06 -2.28
CA PHE A 228 -11.46 0.86 -3.38
C PHE A 228 -10.23 1.74 -3.04
N THR A 229 -9.09 1.50 -3.68
CA THR A 229 -8.02 2.52 -3.74
C THR A 229 -7.57 2.80 -5.16
N SER A 230 -7.69 4.10 -5.50
CA SER A 230 -6.95 4.91 -6.46
C SER A 230 -6.37 4.25 -7.72
N PHE A 231 -6.99 4.60 -8.85
CA PHE A 231 -6.39 5.01 -10.13
C PHE A 231 -4.97 4.51 -10.44
N TYR A 232 -4.81 3.22 -10.74
CA TYR A 232 -3.74 2.76 -11.63
C TYR A 232 -4.31 1.81 -12.68
N ALA A 233 -4.02 2.11 -13.95
CA ALA A 233 -4.44 1.30 -15.08
C ALA A 233 -3.64 -0.02 -15.10
N GLY A 234 -4.18 -1.04 -14.46
CA GLY A 234 -3.74 -2.43 -14.56
C GLY A 234 -4.92 -3.37 -14.86
N GLU A 235 -4.72 -4.68 -14.72
CA GLU A 235 -5.75 -5.71 -14.96
C GLU A 235 -7.03 -5.56 -14.12
N PHE A 236 -7.00 -4.69 -13.10
CA PHE A 236 -8.16 -4.25 -12.35
C PHE A 236 -9.31 -3.75 -13.25
N TYR A 237 -9.02 -2.91 -14.27
CA TYR A 237 -10.09 -2.45 -15.18
C TYR A 237 -10.52 -3.53 -16.17
N ASN A 238 -9.68 -4.55 -16.44
CA ASN A 238 -10.10 -5.70 -17.24
C ASN A 238 -11.22 -6.47 -16.53
N PHE A 239 -11.24 -6.50 -15.19
CA PHE A 239 -12.29 -7.13 -14.41
C PHE A 239 -13.67 -6.42 -14.52
N PHE A 240 -13.66 -5.10 -14.70
CA PHE A 240 -14.86 -4.30 -14.94
C PHE A 240 -15.12 -4.03 -16.42
N ARG A 241 -14.28 -4.57 -17.30
CA ARG A 241 -14.44 -4.44 -18.75
C ARG A 241 -15.73 -5.14 -19.13
N LYS A 242 -16.63 -4.40 -19.79
CA LYS A 242 -17.99 -4.81 -20.16
C LYS A 242 -19.01 -4.86 -19.02
N LYS A 243 -18.67 -4.48 -17.78
CA LYS A 243 -19.65 -4.27 -16.70
C LYS A 243 -20.22 -2.86 -16.78
N GLN A 244 -21.50 -2.70 -16.48
CA GLN A 244 -22.15 -1.39 -16.47
C GLN A 244 -21.76 -0.58 -15.23
N THR A 245 -21.81 0.76 -15.33
CA THR A 245 -21.43 1.68 -14.25
C THR A 245 -22.12 1.36 -12.91
N HIS A 246 -23.38 0.94 -12.94
CA HIS A 246 -24.10 0.55 -11.74
C HIS A 246 -23.55 -0.74 -11.12
N GLU A 247 -23.16 -1.74 -11.92
CA GLU A 247 -22.56 -3.00 -11.43
C GLU A 247 -21.18 -2.76 -10.83
N THR A 248 -20.39 -1.88 -11.43
CA THR A 248 -19.06 -1.45 -10.98
C THR A 248 -19.13 -0.71 -9.64
N GLN A 249 -20.19 0.06 -9.39
CA GLN A 249 -20.42 0.78 -8.12
C GLN A 249 -21.13 -0.08 -7.06
N GLN A 250 -21.97 -1.02 -7.48
CA GLN A 250 -22.72 -1.87 -6.58
C GLN A 250 -21.86 -3.00 -6.01
N THR A 251 -20.93 -3.56 -6.80
CA THR A 251 -20.04 -4.64 -6.34
C THR A 251 -19.22 -4.27 -5.09
N PRO A 252 -18.59 -3.07 -5.03
CA PRO A 252 -17.93 -2.60 -3.82
C PRO A 252 -18.87 -2.24 -2.70
N ARG A 253 -19.97 -1.55 -2.98
CA ARG A 253 -20.95 -1.18 -1.95
C ARG A 253 -21.59 -2.40 -1.30
N ASN A 254 -21.84 -3.46 -2.04
CA ASN A 254 -22.33 -4.73 -1.52
C ASN A 254 -21.27 -5.44 -0.68
N ALA A 255 -20.00 -5.36 -1.09
CA ALA A 255 -18.89 -5.84 -0.27
C ALA A 255 -18.82 -5.03 1.04
N ASP A 256 -18.83 -3.70 0.98
CA ASP A 256 -18.73 -2.83 2.14
C ASP A 256 -19.94 -2.94 3.09
N GLN A 257 -21.16 -3.03 2.55
CA GLN A 257 -22.37 -3.29 3.34
C GLN A 257 -22.36 -4.69 3.97
N GLY A 258 -21.81 -5.69 3.28
CA GLY A 258 -21.63 -7.02 3.82
C GLY A 258 -20.53 -7.11 4.89
N LEU A 259 -19.51 -6.26 4.80
CA LEU A 259 -18.33 -6.30 5.67
C LEU A 259 -18.47 -5.50 6.96
N GLY A 260 -19.31 -4.46 7.03
CA GLY A 260 -19.56 -3.72 8.27
C GLY A 260 -18.28 -3.22 8.97
N GLU A 261 -18.04 -3.62 10.22
CA GLU A 261 -16.82 -3.29 11.01
C GLU A 261 -15.51 -3.83 10.43
N GLU A 262 -15.60 -4.68 9.40
CA GLU A 262 -14.45 -5.29 8.71
C GLU A 262 -14.05 -4.52 7.44
N SER A 263 -14.69 -3.37 7.16
CA SER A 263 -14.30 -2.46 6.07
C SER A 263 -12.96 -1.76 6.35
N HIS A 264 -12.28 -1.29 5.30
CA HIS A 264 -10.99 -0.63 5.44
C HIS A 264 -11.08 0.66 6.25
N GLU A 265 -12.16 1.38 5.99
CA GLU A 265 -12.47 2.68 6.56
C GLU A 265 -12.65 2.56 8.07
N ALA A 266 -13.18 1.44 8.58
CA ALA A 266 -13.24 1.15 10.01
C ALA A 266 -11.85 0.98 10.67
N PHE A 267 -10.76 0.79 9.90
CA PHE A 267 -9.39 0.81 10.44
C PHE A 267 -8.75 2.18 10.44
N MET A 268 -9.30 3.15 9.71
CA MET A 268 -8.82 4.53 9.64
C MET A 268 -9.53 5.47 10.63
N ILE A 269 -10.62 5.02 11.27
CA ILE A 269 -11.34 5.72 12.34
C ILE A 269 -10.68 5.42 13.70
#